data_AF-A0A971SP08-F1
#
_entry.id   AF-A0A971SP08-F1
#
_cell.length_a   1.000
_cell.length_b   1.000
_cell.length_c   1.000
_cell.angle_alpha   90.00
_cell.angle_beta   90.00
_cell.angle_gamma   90.00
#
_symmetry.space_group_name_H-M   'P 1'
#
loop_
_entity.id
_entity.type
_entity.pdbx_description
1 polymer ?
#
loop_
_entity_poly.entity_id
_entity_poly.type
_entity_poly.pdbx_seq_one_letter_code
_entity_poly.pdbx_strand_id
1 'polypeptide(L)'
;MEVILTRFRKLFGCPKLPHCQYLLDYYIALTAELKKDGINIKDAAEILGVPRSRFYPRNRKSNKTPKPKQNYVSDKELSAAIKMACNRYPLYGYRRIRVILRREFNINVSQKRVNRVMNKLGLRHDQDLSQWLRLALYYGNN
;
A
#
# COMPACT_ATOMS: atom_id res chain seq x y z
N MET A 1 5.89 34.83 -21.59
CA MET A 1 4.59 34.12 -21.67
C MET A 1 4.34 33.54 -23.06
N GLU A 2 4.38 34.33 -24.12
CA GLU A 2 4.14 33.82 -25.48
C GLU A 2 5.19 32.81 -25.96
N VAL A 3 6.48 33.02 -25.68
CA VAL A 3 7.55 32.12 -26.16
C VAL A 3 7.38 30.67 -25.68
N ILE A 4 6.90 30.46 -24.45
CA ILE A 4 6.69 29.12 -23.87
C ILE A 4 5.49 28.45 -24.57
N LEU A 5 4.35 29.13 -24.65
CA LEU A 5 3.15 28.60 -25.29
C LEU A 5 3.34 28.34 -26.81
N THR A 6 4.11 29.20 -27.49
CA THR A 6 4.41 29.07 -28.93
C THR A 6 5.41 27.94 -29.19
N ARG A 7 6.38 27.70 -28.30
CA ARG A 7 7.31 26.56 -28.39
C ARG A 7 6.62 25.23 -28.08
N PHE A 8 5.69 25.23 -27.13
CA PHE A 8 4.81 24.09 -26.82
C PHE A 8 3.92 23.69 -28.00
N ARG A 9 3.32 24.66 -28.72
CA ARG A 9 2.52 24.40 -29.93
C ARG A 9 3.35 23.87 -31.10
N LYS A 10 4.61 24.30 -31.23
CA LYS A 10 5.54 23.86 -32.28
C LYS A 10 6.07 22.44 -32.06
N LEU A 11 6.30 22.05 -30.81
CA LEU A 11 6.85 20.73 -30.50
C LEU A 11 5.83 19.60 -30.66
N PHE A 12 4.55 19.85 -30.34
CA PHE A 12 3.52 18.79 -30.35
C PHE A 12 2.17 19.36 -30.78
N GLY A 13 1.85 19.24 -32.07
CA GLY A 13 0.57 19.68 -32.63
C GLY A 13 -0.64 19.12 -31.87
N CYS A 14 -1.63 19.97 -31.63
CA CYS A 14 -2.98 19.73 -31.08
C CYS A 14 -3.20 18.39 -30.33
N PRO A 15 -3.31 18.39 -28.99
CA PRO A 15 -3.64 17.16 -28.27
C PRO A 15 -5.14 16.88 -28.40
N LYS A 16 -5.54 16.19 -29.46
CA LYS A 16 -6.72 15.31 -29.38
C LYS A 16 -6.34 14.22 -28.37
N LEU A 17 -6.72 14.44 -27.11
CA LEU A 17 -6.25 13.72 -25.91
C LEU A 17 -6.40 12.19 -26.04
N PRO A 18 -5.30 11.42 -26.13
CA PRO A 18 -5.36 9.97 -26.08
C PRO A 18 -5.18 9.45 -24.65
N HIS A 19 -5.76 8.28 -24.41
CA HIS A 19 -5.63 7.34 -23.29
C HIS A 19 -4.69 7.73 -22.11
N CYS A 20 -5.23 7.68 -20.89
CA CYS A 20 -4.72 8.16 -19.59
C CYS A 20 -3.26 7.83 -19.18
N GLN A 21 -2.58 6.92 -19.90
CA GLN A 21 -1.19 6.54 -19.66
C GLN A 21 -0.22 7.54 -20.28
N TYR A 22 -0.47 7.97 -21.53
CA TYR A 22 0.38 8.89 -22.29
C TYR A 22 0.44 10.30 -21.69
N LEU A 23 -0.65 10.74 -21.05
CA LEU A 23 -0.69 12.00 -20.32
C LEU A 23 0.31 12.03 -19.15
N LEU A 24 0.57 10.90 -18.49
CA LEU A 24 1.48 10.89 -17.35
C LEU A 24 2.94 11.01 -17.80
N ASP A 25 3.29 10.30 -18.87
CA ASP A 25 4.62 10.32 -19.47
C ASP A 25 4.95 11.72 -20.02
N TYR A 26 3.94 12.40 -20.58
CA TYR A 26 4.04 13.79 -21.02
C TYR A 26 4.42 14.75 -19.88
N TYR A 27 3.70 14.73 -18.74
CA TYR A 27 4.01 15.63 -17.63
C TYR A 27 5.36 15.31 -16.97
N ILE A 28 5.78 14.05 -16.98
CA ILE A 28 7.12 13.66 -16.48
C ILE A 28 8.20 14.25 -17.38
N ALA A 29 8.09 14.10 -18.71
CA ALA A 29 9.01 14.73 -19.65
C ALA A 29 9.04 16.26 -19.44
N LEU A 30 7.87 16.86 -19.23
CA LEU A 30 7.73 18.28 -18.97
C LEU A 30 8.43 18.72 -17.67
N THR A 31 8.35 17.94 -16.59
CA THR A 31 9.10 18.27 -15.37
C THR A 31 10.60 18.30 -15.61
N ALA A 32 11.13 17.41 -16.45
CA ALA A 32 12.56 17.35 -16.75
C ALA A 32 13.02 18.59 -17.53
N GLU A 33 12.19 19.08 -18.44
CA GLU A 33 12.46 20.32 -19.19
C GLU A 33 12.36 21.56 -18.29
N LEU A 34 11.27 21.70 -17.53
CA LEU A 34 11.08 22.82 -16.59
C LEU A 34 12.19 22.93 -15.56
N LYS A 35 12.75 21.79 -15.13
CA LYS A 35 13.89 21.75 -14.21
C LYS A 35 15.18 22.29 -14.84
N LYS A 36 15.39 22.10 -16.15
CA LYS A 36 16.53 22.70 -16.88
C LYS A 36 16.40 24.22 -16.96
N ASP A 37 15.17 24.71 -17.10
CA ASP A 37 14.84 26.13 -17.16
C ASP A 37 14.78 26.81 -15.77
N GLY A 38 15.03 26.06 -14.69
CA GLY A 38 15.02 26.57 -13.31
C GLY A 38 13.62 26.85 -12.74
N ILE A 39 12.56 26.42 -13.43
CA ILE A 39 11.17 26.68 -13.05
C ILE A 39 10.72 25.69 -11.98
N ASN A 40 10.06 26.19 -10.93
CA ASN A 40 9.51 25.35 -9.87
C ASN A 40 8.26 24.60 -10.37
N ILE A 41 8.12 23.33 -9.99
CA ILE A 41 6.96 22.49 -10.31
C ILE A 41 5.66 23.11 -9.78
N LYS A 42 5.71 23.86 -8.67
CA LYS A 42 4.55 24.58 -8.13
C LYS A 42 4.02 25.60 -9.15
N ASP A 43 4.91 26.46 -9.64
CA ASP A 43 4.56 27.55 -10.54
C ASP A 43 4.12 26.99 -11.90
N ALA A 44 4.79 25.94 -12.38
CA ALA A 44 4.38 25.24 -13.58
C ALA A 44 2.98 24.61 -13.48
N ALA A 45 2.64 24.02 -12.33
CA ALA A 45 1.33 23.43 -12.09
C ALA A 45 0.22 24.49 -12.08
N GLU A 46 0.50 25.65 -11.51
CA GLU A 46 -0.42 26.80 -11.47
C GLU A 46 -0.62 27.41 -12.86
N ILE A 47 0.47 27.62 -13.62
CA ILE A 47 0.42 28.14 -15.00
C ILE A 47 -0.36 27.19 -15.94
N LEU A 48 -0.16 25.88 -15.78
CA LEU A 48 -0.79 24.87 -16.63
C LEU A 48 -2.22 24.49 -16.18
N GLY A 49 -2.67 24.94 -15.00
CA GLY A 49 -3.97 24.57 -14.45
C GLY A 49 -4.10 23.08 -14.12
N VAL A 50 -2.98 22.41 -13.82
CA VAL A 50 -2.94 20.95 -13.59
C VAL A 50 -2.60 20.67 -12.12
N PRO A 51 -3.26 19.71 -11.45
CA PRO A 51 -2.91 19.33 -10.09
C PRO A 51 -1.44 18.91 -9.98
N ARG A 52 -0.71 19.46 -9.00
CA ARG A 52 0.72 19.19 -8.74
C ARG A 52 1.06 17.68 -8.71
N SER A 53 0.11 16.86 -8.24
CA SER A 53 0.21 15.39 -8.19
C SER A 53 0.49 14.72 -9.55
N ARG A 54 0.24 15.41 -10.67
CA ARG A 54 0.43 14.90 -12.03
C ARG A 54 1.87 14.97 -12.52
N PHE A 55 2.65 15.91 -11.99
CA PHE A 55 4.06 16.10 -12.32
C PHE A 55 4.96 15.07 -11.65
N TYR A 56 4.53 14.54 -10.50
CA TYR A 56 5.29 13.51 -9.82
C TYR A 56 5.12 12.17 -10.54
N PRO A 57 6.23 11.46 -10.84
CA PRO A 57 6.15 10.14 -11.42
C PRO A 57 5.36 9.25 -10.48
N ARG A 58 4.21 8.74 -10.95
CA ARG A 58 3.52 7.71 -10.20
C ARG A 58 4.35 6.46 -10.34
N ASN A 59 5.00 6.06 -9.24
CA ASN A 59 5.42 4.68 -9.01
C ASN A 59 4.17 3.81 -8.92
N ARG A 60 3.42 3.68 -10.03
CA ARG A 60 2.61 2.50 -10.29
C ARG A 60 3.63 1.41 -10.50
N LYS A 61 4.22 0.89 -9.41
CA LYS A 61 4.81 -0.44 -9.41
C LYS A 61 3.69 -1.30 -9.96
N SER A 62 3.80 -1.59 -11.25
CA SER A 62 2.77 -2.32 -11.96
C SER A 62 2.47 -3.54 -11.11
N ASN A 63 1.21 -3.97 -11.06
CA ASN A 63 0.78 -5.20 -10.40
C ASN A 63 1.48 -6.48 -10.94
N LYS A 64 2.60 -6.33 -11.67
CA LYS A 64 3.50 -7.35 -12.19
C LYS A 64 4.34 -8.05 -11.13
N THR A 65 4.34 -7.64 -9.85
CA THR A 65 4.87 -8.56 -8.83
C THR A 65 3.89 -9.74 -8.76
N PRO A 66 4.30 -10.96 -9.15
CA PRO A 66 3.40 -12.10 -9.08
C PRO A 66 2.92 -12.23 -7.63
N LYS A 67 1.61 -12.42 -7.44
CA LYS A 67 1.08 -12.65 -6.09
C LYS A 67 1.85 -13.83 -5.51
N PRO A 68 2.40 -13.70 -4.28
CA PRO A 68 3.17 -14.79 -3.71
C PRO A 68 2.28 -16.03 -3.62
N LYS A 69 2.77 -17.15 -4.14
CA LYS A 69 2.05 -18.43 -4.12
C LYS A 69 1.67 -18.76 -2.68
N GLN A 70 0.41 -19.16 -2.47
CA GLN A 70 -0.06 -19.57 -1.15
C GLN A 70 0.45 -20.97 -0.87
N ASN A 71 0.87 -21.21 0.37
CA ASN A 71 1.29 -22.54 0.79
C ASN A 71 0.06 -23.42 1.00
N TYR A 72 0.14 -24.67 0.53
CA TYR A 72 -0.80 -25.69 0.96
C TYR A 72 -0.39 -26.15 2.36
N VAL A 73 -1.19 -25.78 3.35
CA VAL A 73 -1.01 -26.13 4.77
C VAL A 73 -2.33 -26.71 5.24
N SER A 74 -2.30 -27.76 6.05
CA SER A 74 -3.50 -28.35 6.61
C SER A 74 -4.19 -27.39 7.59
N ASP A 75 -5.51 -27.50 7.77
CA ASP A 75 -6.23 -26.67 8.73
C ASP A 75 -5.76 -26.94 10.19
N LYS A 76 -5.25 -28.15 10.48
CA LYS A 76 -4.69 -28.51 11.79
C LYS A 76 -3.40 -27.74 12.08
N GLU A 77 -2.43 -27.78 11.17
CA GLU A 77 -1.16 -27.05 11.32
C GLU A 77 -1.39 -25.53 11.40
N LEU A 78 -2.26 -25.01 10.54
CA LEU A 78 -2.62 -23.60 10.55
C LEU A 78 -3.25 -23.18 11.89
N SER A 79 -4.11 -24.02 12.46
CA SER A 79 -4.73 -23.75 13.76
C SER A 79 -3.71 -23.72 14.90
N ALA A 80 -2.71 -24.61 14.88
CA ALA A 80 -1.65 -24.66 15.87
C ALA A 80 -0.75 -23.41 15.77
N ALA A 81 -0.33 -23.04 14.56
CA ALA A 81 0.47 -21.84 14.34
C ALA A 81 -0.26 -20.55 14.75
N ILE A 82 -1.57 -20.46 14.48
CA ILE A 82 -2.40 -19.32 14.93
C ILE A 82 -2.46 -19.26 16.45
N LYS A 83 -2.69 -20.38 17.14
CA LYS A 83 -2.71 -20.42 18.61
C LYS A 83 -1.38 -19.95 19.20
N MET A 84 -0.26 -20.43 18.68
CA MET A 84 1.07 -20.00 19.13
C MET A 84 1.28 -18.50 18.91
N ALA A 85 0.90 -17.98 17.74
CA ALA A 85 1.02 -16.55 17.43
C ALA A 85 0.12 -15.68 18.32
N CYS A 86 -1.11 -16.11 18.61
CA CYS A 86 -2.02 -15.40 19.51
C CYS A 86 -1.54 -15.43 20.96
N ASN A 87 -0.97 -16.54 21.44
CA ASN A 87 -0.41 -16.62 22.78
C ASN A 87 0.79 -15.66 22.95
N ARG A 88 1.64 -15.54 21.92
CA ARG A 88 2.77 -14.61 21.93
C ARG A 88 2.35 -13.15 21.77
N TYR A 89 1.32 -12.90 20.96
CA TYR A 89 0.81 -11.56 20.67
C TYR A 89 -0.69 -11.45 20.95
N PRO A 90 -1.09 -11.41 22.23
CA PRO A 90 -2.49 -11.49 22.66
C PRO A 90 -3.28 -10.20 22.42
N LEU A 91 -2.80 -9.25 21.63
CA LEU A 91 -3.54 -8.05 21.23
C LEU A 91 -3.66 -7.94 19.71
N TYR A 92 -3.11 -8.90 18.97
CA TYR A 92 -2.95 -8.80 17.54
C TYR A 92 -4.16 -9.40 16.82
N GLY A 93 -4.86 -8.57 16.05
CA GLY A 93 -5.88 -9.03 15.13
C GLY A 93 -5.31 -9.87 13.98
N TYR A 94 -6.20 -10.61 13.30
CA TYR A 94 -5.86 -11.55 12.22
C TYR A 94 -4.97 -10.98 11.10
N ARG A 95 -5.03 -9.66 10.83
CA ARG A 95 -4.14 -8.96 9.89
C ARG A 95 -2.67 -9.02 10.34
N ARG A 96 -2.41 -8.72 11.62
CA ARG A 96 -1.06 -8.76 12.20
C ARG A 96 -0.61 -10.21 12.40
N ILE A 97 -1.50 -11.10 12.85
CA ILE A 97 -1.20 -12.53 12.97
C ILE A 97 -0.78 -13.13 11.63
N ARG A 98 -1.42 -12.78 10.51
CA ARG A 98 -0.98 -13.22 9.17
C ARG A 98 0.47 -12.82 8.86
N VAL A 99 0.90 -11.63 9.28
CA VAL A 99 2.28 -11.17 9.07
C VAL A 99 3.24 -12.00 9.91
N ILE A 100 2.88 -12.30 11.16
CA ILE A 100 3.66 -13.19 12.05
C ILE A 100 3.76 -14.59 11.46
N LEU A 101 2.65 -15.17 11.00
CA LEU A 101 2.62 -16.47 10.32
C LEU A 101 3.59 -16.53 9.13
N ARG A 102 3.65 -15.45 8.35
CA ARG A 102 4.56 -15.36 7.21
C ARG A 102 6.03 -15.23 7.62
N ARG A 103 6.31 -14.47 8.68
CA ARG A 103 7.69 -14.15 9.10
C ARG A 103 8.32 -15.26 9.95
N GLU A 104 7.57 -15.79 10.92
CA GLU A 104 8.09 -16.72 11.93
C GLU A 104 7.84 -18.18 11.53
N PHE A 105 6.69 -18.47 10.91
CA PHE A 105 6.30 -19.85 10.56
C PHE A 105 6.46 -20.16 9.08
N ASN A 106 6.89 -19.18 8.26
CA ASN A 106 6.96 -19.26 6.80
C ASN A 106 5.63 -19.71 6.14
N ILE A 107 4.48 -19.47 6.79
CA ILE A 107 3.15 -19.85 6.30
C ILE A 107 2.54 -18.66 5.53
N ASN A 108 2.47 -18.78 4.20
CA ASN A 108 1.81 -17.78 3.37
C ASN A 108 0.38 -18.21 3.03
N VAL A 109 -0.59 -17.68 3.76
CA VAL A 109 -2.03 -17.94 3.57
C VAL A 109 -2.82 -16.66 3.31
N SER A 110 -4.01 -16.83 2.71
CA SER A 110 -4.98 -15.74 2.54
C SER A 110 -5.44 -15.18 3.88
N GLN A 111 -5.60 -13.86 3.95
CA GLN A 111 -6.16 -13.18 5.12
C GLN A 111 -7.56 -13.69 5.48
N LYS A 112 -8.39 -14.03 4.48
CA LYS A 112 -9.73 -14.61 4.71
C LYS A 112 -9.65 -15.95 5.43
N ARG A 113 -8.64 -16.77 5.08
CA ARG A 113 -8.44 -18.10 5.66
C ARG A 113 -8.02 -17.98 7.13
N VAL A 114 -7.09 -17.08 7.44
CA VAL A 114 -6.68 -16.80 8.83
C VAL A 114 -7.88 -16.34 9.65
N ASN A 115 -8.65 -15.37 9.13
CA ASN A 115 -9.84 -14.87 9.82
C ASN A 115 -10.85 -15.99 10.10
N ARG A 116 -11.13 -16.84 9.11
CA ARG A 116 -12.04 -17.99 9.26
C ARG A 116 -11.57 -18.96 10.34
N VAL A 117 -10.29 -19.34 10.34
CA VAL A 117 -9.74 -20.27 11.34
C VAL A 117 -9.73 -19.63 12.73
N MET A 118 -9.33 -18.37 12.84
CA MET A 118 -9.34 -17.62 14.11
C MET A 118 -10.76 -17.51 14.69
N ASN A 119 -11.77 -17.23 13.85
CA ASN A 119 -13.18 -17.21 14.26
C ASN A 119 -13.67 -18.59 14.71
N LYS A 120 -13.31 -19.67 14.00
CA LYS A 120 -13.66 -21.05 14.38
C LYS A 120 -13.06 -21.43 15.74
N LEU A 121 -11.90 -20.88 16.09
CA LEU A 121 -11.23 -21.10 17.36
C LEU A 121 -11.72 -20.18 18.49
N GLY A 122 -12.62 -19.22 18.23
CA GLY A 122 -13.03 -18.23 19.21
C GLY A 122 -11.92 -17.24 19.61
N LEU A 123 -10.82 -17.18 18.85
CA LEU A 123 -9.67 -16.32 19.14
C LEU A 123 -9.84 -14.90 18.58
N ARG A 124 -11.07 -14.52 18.22
CA ARG A 124 -11.34 -13.21 17.67
C ARG A 124 -11.12 -12.18 18.77
N HIS A 125 -10.22 -11.24 18.53
CA HIS A 125 -10.19 -10.01 19.29
C HIS A 125 -11.45 -9.21 18.95
N ASP A 126 -12.55 -9.51 19.64
CA ASP A 126 -13.49 -8.45 19.93
C ASP A 126 -12.76 -7.48 20.87
N GLN A 127 -12.81 -6.21 20.51
CA GLN A 127 -12.11 -5.12 21.18
C GLN A 127 -12.80 -4.82 22.51
N ASP A 128 -12.91 -5.81 23.40
CA ASP A 128 -13.36 -5.59 24.75
C ASP A 128 -12.15 -5.12 25.57
N LEU A 129 -12.21 -3.86 25.98
CA LEU A 129 -11.26 -3.18 26.88
C LEU A 129 -10.94 -3.99 28.17
N SER A 130 -11.76 -4.99 28.49
CA SER A 130 -11.55 -5.99 29.55
C SER A 130 -10.25 -6.78 29.39
N GLN A 131 -9.79 -7.04 28.17
CA GLN A 131 -8.50 -7.72 27.94
C GLN A 131 -7.30 -6.81 28.28
N TRP A 132 -7.42 -5.49 28.08
CA TRP A 132 -6.40 -4.53 28.50
C TRP A 132 -6.31 -4.43 30.03
N LEU A 133 -7.43 -4.47 30.73
CA LEU A 133 -7.44 -4.58 32.19
C LEU A 133 -6.81 -5.88 32.69
N ARG A 134 -7.11 -7.03 32.06
CA ARG A 134 -6.47 -8.32 32.38
C ARG A 134 -4.96 -8.33 32.10
N LEU A 135 -4.51 -7.74 30.99
CA LEU A 135 -3.08 -7.62 30.66
C LEU A 135 -2.36 -6.63 31.58
N ALA A 136 -2.99 -5.50 31.93
CA ALA A 136 -2.46 -4.53 32.88
C ALA A 136 -2.30 -5.15 34.27
N LEU A 137 -3.25 -5.98 34.71
CA LEU A 137 -3.13 -6.73 35.96
C LEU A 137 -2.05 -7.81 35.92
N TYR A 138 -1.80 -8.44 34.76
CA TYR A 138 -0.79 -9.50 34.60
C TYR A 138 0.64 -8.95 34.44
N TYR A 139 0.82 -7.76 33.86
CA TYR A 139 2.12 -7.10 33.66
C TYR A 139 2.38 -5.94 34.66
N GLY A 140 1.44 -5.61 35.53
CA GLY A 140 1.51 -4.50 36.48
C GLY A 140 2.06 -4.83 37.87
N ASN A 141 2.55 -6.06 38.09
CA ASN A 141 3.22 -6.50 39.32
C ASN A 141 4.66 -6.92 39.01
N ASN A 142 5.50 -5.96 38.62
CA ASN A 142 6.97 -6.07 38.63
C ASN A 142 7.54 -4.85 39.35
#